data_AF-A0A822GXX6-F1
#
_entry.id   AF-A0A822GXX6-F1
#
_cell.length_a   1.000
_cell.length_b   1.000
_cell.length_c   1.000
_cell.angle_alpha   90.00
_cell.angle_beta   90.00
_cell.angle_gamma   90.00
#
_symmetry.space_group_name_H-M   'P 1'
#
loop_
_entity.id
_entity.type
_entity.pdbx_description
1 polymer ?
#
loop_
_entity_poly.entity_id
_entity_poly.type
_entity_poly.pdbx_seq_one_letter_code
_entity_poly.pdbx_strand_id
1 'polypeptide(L)'
;WSASWEEIGAENELEDTYTLLIPTLEKCVKKIINCMGMQAFERSDKIPEGKASHALYLAGVYRGGHDVLVRAKMALGGTTV
;
A
#
# COMPACT_ATOMS: atom_id res chain seq x y z
N TRP A 1 11.83 1.08 -5.12
CA TRP A 1 10.94 -0.03 -4.70
C TRP A 1 10.90 -1.13 -5.76
N SER A 2 10.73 -0.79 -7.05
CA SER A 2 10.61 -1.79 -8.13
C SER A 2 11.77 -2.79 -8.25
N ALA A 3 13.03 -2.33 -8.17
CA ALA A 3 14.19 -3.23 -8.22
C ALA A 3 14.17 -4.26 -7.07
N SER A 4 13.84 -3.82 -5.85
CA SER A 4 13.70 -4.72 -4.69
C SER A 4 12.52 -5.68 -4.82
N TRP A 5 11.44 -5.25 -5.47
CA TRP A 5 10.29 -6.11 -5.76
C TRP A 5 10.64 -7.23 -6.75
N GLU A 6 11.42 -6.89 -7.78
CA GLU A 6 11.92 -7.87 -8.76
C GLU A 6 12.93 -8.84 -8.11
N GLU A 7 13.79 -8.33 -7.23
CA GLU A 7 14.81 -9.12 -6.51
C GLU A 7 14.20 -10.14 -5.53
N ILE A 8 13.17 -9.74 -4.77
CA ILE A 8 12.52 -10.64 -3.80
C ILE A 8 11.77 -11.79 -4.48
N GLY A 9 11.31 -11.56 -5.71
CA GLY A 9 10.57 -12.53 -6.52
C GLY A 9 9.14 -12.79 -6.04
N ALA A 10 8.42 -13.59 -6.83
CA ALA A 10 7.00 -13.88 -6.60
C ALA A 10 6.73 -15.20 -5.84
N GLU A 11 7.77 -15.88 -5.35
CA GLU A 11 7.65 -17.19 -4.71
C GLU A 11 6.69 -17.20 -3.50
N ASN A 12 6.67 -16.10 -2.77
CA ASN A 12 5.84 -15.89 -1.57
C ASN A 12 4.88 -14.70 -1.74
N GLU A 13 4.62 -14.27 -2.98
CA GLU A 13 3.69 -13.17 -3.25
C GLU A 13 2.25 -13.64 -2.99
N LEU A 14 1.51 -12.85 -2.20
CA LEU A 14 0.10 -13.06 -1.91
C LEU A 14 -0.67 -11.77 -2.23
N GLU A 15 -1.88 -11.93 -2.78
CA GLU A 15 -2.76 -10.82 -3.13
C GLU A 15 -4.17 -11.06 -2.58
N ASP A 16 -4.74 -10.04 -1.94
CA ASP A 16 -6.12 -10.01 -1.44
C ASP A 16 -6.77 -8.65 -1.71
N THR A 17 -8.09 -8.64 -1.81
CA THR A 17 -8.89 -7.42 -2.00
C THR A 17 -9.80 -7.16 -0.81
N TYR A 18 -9.77 -5.93 -0.29
CA TYR A 18 -10.53 -5.50 0.88
C TYR A 18 -11.39 -4.28 0.58
N THR A 19 -12.57 -4.21 1.18
CA THR A 19 -13.40 -2.99 1.19
C THR A 19 -13.24 -2.27 2.52
N LEU A 20 -12.91 -0.98 2.46
CA LEU A 20 -12.66 -0.15 3.64
C LEU A 20 -13.73 0.93 3.75
N LEU A 21 -14.30 1.11 4.95
CA LEU A 21 -15.25 2.19 5.27
C LEU A 21 -14.52 3.52 5.55
N ILE A 22 -13.49 3.83 4.75
CA ILE A 22 -12.68 5.04 4.88
C ILE A 22 -12.97 5.95 3.69
N PRO A 23 -13.46 7.18 3.91
CA PRO A 23 -14.05 8.00 2.84
C PRO A 23 -13.02 8.68 1.91
N THR A 24 -11.73 8.70 2.27
CA THR A 24 -10.70 9.37 1.45
C THR A 24 -9.42 8.54 1.36
N LEU A 25 -8.72 8.68 0.23
CA LEU A 25 -7.44 7.98 0.00
C LEU A 25 -6.36 8.44 0.99
N GLU A 26 -6.33 9.72 1.38
CA GLU A 26 -5.37 10.26 2.33
C GLU A 26 -5.53 9.65 3.73
N LYS A 27 -6.78 9.49 4.19
CA LYS A 27 -7.07 8.81 5.45
C LYS A 27 -6.71 7.33 5.36
N CYS A 28 -7.00 6.70 4.21
CA CYS A 28 -6.71 5.29 3.98
C CYS A 28 -5.20 5.02 4.03
N VAL A 29 -4.40 5.79 3.28
CA VAL A 29 -2.93 5.71 3.25
C VAL A 29 -2.34 5.84 4.66
N LYS A 30 -2.74 6.88 5.41
CA LYS A 30 -2.25 7.07 6.79
C LYS A 30 -2.61 5.90 7.69
N LYS A 31 -3.82 5.35 7.55
CA LYS A 31 -4.28 4.22 8.35
C LYS A 31 -3.49 2.95 8.03
N ILE A 32 -3.23 2.67 6.75
CA ILE A 32 -2.45 1.50 6.32
C ILE A 32 -1.01 1.61 6.82
N ILE A 33 -0.35 2.75 6.63
CA ILE A 33 1.02 2.98 7.12
C ILE A 33 1.10 2.73 8.64
N ASN A 34 0.18 3.31 9.41
CA ASN A 34 0.15 3.16 10.86
C ASN A 34 -0.17 1.71 11.30
N CYS A 35 -1.01 1.00 10.56
CA CYS A 35 -1.38 -0.39 10.86
C CYS A 35 -0.22 -1.35 10.59
N MET A 36 0.45 -1.17 9.44
CA MET A 36 1.55 -2.03 9.00
C MET A 36 2.84 -1.74 9.78
N GLY A 37 3.03 -0.51 10.28
CA GLY A 37 4.29 -0.12 10.93
C GLY A 37 5.48 -0.10 9.97
N MET A 38 5.22 0.08 8.67
CA MET A 38 6.21 0.07 7.59
C MET A 38 6.46 1.49 7.06
N GLN A 39 7.54 1.68 6.31
CA GLN A 39 7.89 2.96 5.71
C GLN A 39 7.34 3.05 4.28
N ALA A 40 6.76 4.19 3.93
CA ALA A 40 6.35 4.47 2.56
C ALA A 40 7.56 4.84 1.69
N PHE A 41 7.58 4.33 0.46
CA PHE A 41 8.65 4.60 -0.49
C PHE A 41 8.15 5.45 -1.67
N GLU A 42 9.07 6.09 -2.41
CA GLU A 42 8.75 6.85 -3.64
C GLU A 42 7.70 7.98 -3.46
N ARG A 43 7.58 8.54 -2.25
CA ARG A 43 6.54 9.53 -1.88
C ARG A 43 5.12 9.01 -2.13
N SER A 44 4.93 7.69 -2.12
CA SER A 44 3.62 7.07 -2.29
C SER A 44 2.67 7.32 -1.11
N ASP A 45 3.14 7.95 -0.02
CA ASP A 45 2.31 8.53 1.03
C ASP A 45 1.61 9.84 0.62
N LYS A 46 2.02 10.45 -0.51
CA LYS A 46 1.43 11.67 -1.06
C LYS A 46 0.42 11.33 -2.14
N ILE A 47 -0.83 11.67 -1.89
CA ILE A 47 -1.93 11.50 -2.84
C ILE A 47 -2.00 12.78 -3.69
N PRO A 48 -1.90 12.71 -5.03
CA PRO A 48 -2.13 13.87 -5.88
C PRO A 48 -3.60 14.30 -5.82
N GLU A 49 -3.85 15.61 -5.88
CA GLU A 49 -5.20 16.16 -5.83
C GLU A 49 -6.09 15.63 -6.97
N GLY A 50 -7.36 15.37 -6.67
CA GLY A 50 -8.36 14.93 -7.65
C GLY A 50 -8.24 13.48 -8.13
N LYS A 51 -7.37 12.66 -7.53
CA LYS A 51 -7.23 11.24 -7.88
C LYS A 51 -8.27 10.37 -7.17
N ALA A 52 -8.98 9.53 -7.93
CA ALA A 52 -9.92 8.53 -7.41
C ALA A 52 -9.27 7.17 -7.13
N SER A 53 -8.00 6.99 -7.50
CA SER A 53 -7.21 5.78 -7.27
C SER A 53 -5.76 6.14 -6.95
N HIS A 54 -5.11 5.30 -6.15
CA HIS A 54 -3.72 5.51 -5.73
C HIS A 54 -3.03 4.19 -5.42
N ALA A 55 -1.71 4.15 -5.59
CA ALA A 55 -0.88 3.01 -5.21
C ALA A 55 0.08 3.43 -4.10
N LEU A 56 0.03 2.70 -2.98
CA LEU A 56 0.92 2.86 -1.83
C LEU A 56 1.97 1.74 -1.84
N TYR A 57 3.24 2.12 -1.76
CA TYR A 57 4.37 1.20 -1.72
C TYR A 57 5.03 1.27 -0.35
N LEU A 58 5.05 0.15 0.37
CA LEU A 58 5.69 0.05 1.67
C LEU A 58 6.87 -0.93 1.62
N ALA A 59 7.87 -0.65 2.45
CA ALA A 59 8.99 -1.52 2.71
C ALA A 59 9.29 -1.59 4.21
N GLY A 60 9.78 -2.74 4.66
CA GLY A 60 10.18 -2.99 6.03
C GLY A 60 10.89 -4.33 6.17
N VAL A 61 11.31 -4.64 7.39
CA VAL A 61 11.99 -5.89 7.74
C VAL A 61 11.13 -6.64 8.75
N TYR A 62 10.76 -7.87 8.45
CA TYR A 62 10.05 -8.75 9.37
C TYR A 62 11.00 -9.44 10.35
N ARG A 63 10.44 -10.03 11.41
CA ARG A 63 11.22 -10.80 12.39
C ARG A 63 12.07 -11.86 11.68
N GLY A 64 13.34 -11.95 12.07
CA GLY A 64 14.31 -12.82 11.41
C GLY A 64 15.18 -12.12 10.37
N GLY A 65 14.95 -10.84 10.09
CA GLY A 65 15.78 -10.07 9.15
C GLY A 65 15.36 -10.24 7.68
N HIS A 66 14.14 -10.71 7.44
CA HIS A 66 13.61 -10.88 6.09
C HIS A 66 12.96 -9.58 5.62
N ASP A 67 13.38 -9.09 4.45
CA ASP A 67 12.73 -7.95 3.82
C ASP A 67 11.28 -8.29 3.45
N VAL A 68 10.38 -7.32 3.63
CA VAL A 68 8.97 -7.44 3.25
C VAL A 68 8.56 -6.17 2.52
N LEU A 69 7.93 -6.37 1.37
CA LEU A 69 7.41 -5.30 0.52
C LEU A 69 5.90 -5.43 0.42
N VAL A 70 5.20 -4.29 0.37
CA VAL A 70 3.74 -4.26 0.18
C VAL A 70 3.39 -3.29 -0.92
N ARG A 71 2.49 -3.72 -1.80
CA ARG A 71 1.86 -2.89 -2.83
C ARG A 71 0.35 -2.84 -2.58
N ALA A 72 -0.13 -1.74 -2.00
CA ALA A 72 -1.56 -1.52 -1.78
C ALA A 72 -2.14 -0.62 -2.88
N LYS A 73 -2.92 -1.21 -3.78
CA LYS A 73 -3.69 -0.47 -4.80
C LYS A 73 -5.07 -0.15 -4.23
N MET A 74 -5.43 1.12 -4.21
CA MET A 74 -6.70 1.60 -3.65
C MET A 74 -7.46 2.39 -4.69
N ALA A 75 -8.79 2.29 -4.63
CA ALA A 75 -9.71 3.13 -5.38
C ALA A 75 -10.86 3.54 -4.47
N LEU A 76 -11.37 4.76 -4.65
CA LEU A 76 -12.63 5.18 -4.02
C LEU A 76 -13.76 4.37 -4.66
N GLY A 77 -14.45 3.56 -3.86
CA GLY A 77 -15.66 2.89 -4.30
C GLY A 77 -16.72 3.94 -4.62
N GLY A 78 -17.26 3.92 -5.84
CA GLY A 78 -18.38 4.78 -6.19
C GLY A 78 -19.57 4.45 -5.30
N THR A 79 -20.15 5.47 -4.66
CA THR A 79 -21.43 5.35 -3.95
C THR A 79 -22.49 4.85 -4.94
N THR A 80 -22.76 3.56 -4.93
CA THR A 80 -23.98 3.02 -5.53
C THR A 80 -25.03 3.14 -4.44
N VAL A 81 -25.91 4.14 -4.61
CA VAL A 81 -27.17 4.29 -3.87
C VAL A 81 -28.09 3.10 -4.12
#